data_AF-A0A4V1SH00-F1
#
_entry.id   AF-A0A4V1SH00-F1
#
_cell.length_a   1.000
_cell.length_b   1.000
_cell.length_c   1.000
_cell.angle_alpha   90.00
_cell.angle_beta   90.00
_cell.angle_gamma   90.00
#
_symmetry.space_group_name_H-M   'P 1'
#
loop_
_entity.id
_entity.type
_entity.pdbx_description
1 polymer ?
#
loop_
_entity_poly.entity_id
_entity_poly.type
_entity_poly.pdbx_seq_one_letter_code
_entity_poly.pdbx_strand_id
1 'polypeptide(L)'
;MHKKHANAATCPFIKTTWARVNAGHSTAKIARYYISSILSAKQHNMGSIIATIGQDRYTTNIVSEREHALLADEPVAKGGTDKGPMPEELLAASLGACTCITLRMYANRKQWPVEQIEATVNVHYHTDNPIPVLSLNIKLTGTLSDDQKQRLLVIAGKCPMHKAITNPLVIETRVV
;
A
#
# COMPACT_ATOMS: atom_id res chain seq x y z
N MET A 1 -2.45 -14.97 38.37
CA MET A 1 -2.06 -15.90 37.29
C MET A 1 -1.71 -15.10 36.05
N HIS A 2 -0.41 -14.88 35.79
CA HIS A 2 0.08 -14.15 34.63
C HIS A 2 0.07 -15.03 33.38
N LYS A 3 -0.68 -14.64 32.33
CA LYS A 3 -0.54 -15.23 30.99
C LYS A 3 0.44 -14.39 30.19
N LYS A 4 1.53 -15.04 29.78
CA LYS A 4 2.62 -14.49 28.96
C LYS A 4 2.09 -14.11 27.58
N HIS A 5 2.43 -12.91 27.11
CA HIS A 5 2.21 -12.47 25.73
C HIS A 5 3.03 -13.34 24.77
N ALA A 6 2.37 -13.99 23.81
CA ALA A 6 3.04 -14.67 22.71
C ALA A 6 3.46 -13.64 21.66
N ASN A 7 4.76 -13.63 21.37
CA ASN A 7 5.42 -12.75 20.42
C ASN A 7 5.01 -13.12 18.98
N ALA A 8 4.61 -12.15 18.15
CA ALA A 8 4.09 -12.33 16.78
C ALA A 8 5.13 -12.85 15.75
N ALA A 9 6.27 -13.37 16.20
CA ALA A 9 7.40 -13.79 15.37
C ALA A 9 7.37 -15.27 14.94
N THR A 10 6.28 -16.00 15.20
CA THR A 10 6.24 -17.48 15.06
C THR A 10 5.28 -18.02 14.00
N CYS A 11 4.83 -17.21 13.02
CA CYS A 11 4.06 -17.76 11.90
C CYS A 11 4.99 -18.52 10.91
N PRO A 12 4.91 -19.86 10.78
CA PRO A 12 5.91 -20.66 10.05
C PRO A 12 5.83 -20.53 8.53
N PHE A 13 4.74 -19.99 7.99
CA PHE A 13 4.45 -19.93 6.55
C PHE A 13 5.13 -18.76 5.82
N ILE A 14 5.67 -17.78 6.57
CA ILE A 14 6.26 -16.54 6.01
C ILE A 14 7.78 -16.68 5.79
N LYS A 15 8.45 -17.63 6.47
CA LYS A 15 9.93 -17.67 6.48
C LYS A 15 10.57 -18.29 5.23
N THR A 16 9.90 -19.19 4.51
CA THR A 16 10.55 -20.00 3.47
C THR A 16 10.69 -19.30 2.11
N THR A 17 9.85 -18.33 1.78
CA THR A 17 9.95 -17.54 0.53
C THR A 17 10.77 -16.26 0.69
N TRP A 18 10.87 -15.70 1.91
CA TRP A 18 11.63 -14.47 2.15
C TRP A 18 13.14 -14.71 2.32
N ALA A 19 13.55 -15.87 2.84
CA ALA A 19 14.95 -16.14 3.17
C ALA A 19 15.86 -16.45 1.96
N ARG A 20 15.32 -16.89 0.81
CA ARG A 20 16.12 -17.31 -0.36
C ARG A 20 16.50 -16.21 -1.35
N VAL A 21 16.00 -14.98 -1.18
CA VAL A 21 16.15 -13.90 -2.19
C VAL A 21 17.36 -12.97 -1.91
N ASN A 22 18.06 -13.14 -0.77
CA ASN A 22 19.13 -12.24 -0.36
C ASN A 22 20.54 -12.89 -0.38
N ALA A 23 20.92 -13.48 -1.52
CA ALA A 23 22.31 -13.87 -1.74
C ALA A 23 22.84 -13.29 -3.05
N GLY A 24 23.64 -12.23 -2.93
CA GLY A 24 24.57 -11.79 -3.97
C GLY A 24 24.09 -10.65 -4.88
N HIS A 25 25.01 -9.71 -5.09
CA HIS A 25 25.02 -8.61 -6.08
C HIS A 25 24.65 -7.21 -5.59
N SER A 26 25.57 -6.30 -5.89
CA SER A 26 25.70 -4.86 -5.65
C SER A 26 24.53 -3.98 -6.16
N THR A 27 23.29 -4.36 -5.88
CA THR A 27 22.05 -3.67 -6.31
C THR A 27 21.33 -3.00 -5.14
N ALA A 28 21.74 -3.27 -3.90
CA ALA A 28 21.17 -2.67 -2.70
C ALA A 28 21.41 -1.15 -2.65
N LYS A 29 22.52 -0.65 -3.19
CA LYS A 29 22.91 0.77 -3.16
C LYS A 29 21.98 1.64 -4.05
N ILE A 30 21.60 1.15 -5.23
CA ILE A 30 20.76 1.91 -6.19
C ILE A 30 19.28 1.93 -5.77
N ALA A 31 18.74 0.81 -5.25
CA ALA A 31 17.39 0.79 -4.69
C ALA A 31 17.30 1.63 -3.41
N ARG A 32 18.32 1.58 -2.54
CA ARG A 32 18.41 2.48 -1.38
C ARG A 32 18.45 3.95 -1.78
N TYR A 33 19.22 4.34 -2.81
CA TYR A 33 19.30 5.74 -3.25
C TYR A 33 17.99 6.29 -3.83
N TYR A 34 17.16 5.44 -4.46
CA TYR A 34 15.90 5.89 -5.07
C TYR A 34 14.72 5.86 -4.11
N ILE A 35 14.65 4.84 -3.25
CA ILE A 35 13.75 4.89 -2.11
C ILE A 35 14.17 6.01 -1.18
N SER A 36 15.47 6.29 -1.05
CA SER A 36 15.94 7.47 -0.36
C SER A 36 15.72 8.74 -1.16
N SER A 37 15.54 8.80 -2.48
CA SER A 37 15.14 10.05 -3.15
C SER A 37 13.63 10.29 -3.07
N ILE A 38 12.85 9.21 -3.01
CA ILE A 38 11.42 9.23 -2.70
C ILE A 38 11.18 9.59 -1.22
N LEU A 39 12.06 9.16 -0.31
CA LEU A 39 12.00 9.48 1.13
C LEU A 39 12.88 10.67 1.55
N SER A 40 13.86 11.08 0.74
CA SER A 40 14.65 12.32 0.92
C SER A 40 13.89 13.48 0.32
N ALA A 41 12.60 13.50 0.59
CA ALA A 41 11.88 14.75 0.65
C ALA A 41 12.46 15.52 1.84
N LYS A 42 13.22 16.59 1.55
CA LYS A 42 12.98 17.86 2.26
C LYS A 42 11.48 17.95 2.47
N GLN A 43 11.03 18.05 3.72
CA GLN A 43 9.64 18.21 4.15
C GLN A 43 8.67 18.48 3.00
N HIS A 44 8.15 17.42 2.38
CA HIS A 44 7.11 17.53 1.38
C HIS A 44 5.81 17.54 2.16
N ASN A 45 5.29 18.71 2.47
CA ASN A 45 3.91 18.82 2.90
C ASN A 45 3.05 18.41 1.71
N MET A 46 2.37 17.28 1.83
CA MET A 46 1.26 16.99 0.95
C MET A 46 0.18 18.05 1.16
N GLY A 47 -0.52 18.38 0.07
CA GLY A 47 -1.74 19.16 0.18
C GLY A 47 -2.80 18.42 1.00
N SER A 48 -3.74 19.18 1.53
CA SER A 48 -4.87 18.70 2.32
C SER A 48 -5.81 17.81 1.48
N ILE A 49 -6.40 16.83 2.15
CA ILE A 49 -7.57 16.09 1.66
C ILE A 49 -8.74 16.52 2.55
N ILE A 50 -9.83 16.99 1.94
CA ILE A 50 -11.05 17.37 2.64
C ILE A 50 -12.09 16.29 2.37
N ALA A 51 -12.59 15.67 3.44
CA ALA A 51 -13.71 14.73 3.38
C ALA A 51 -14.92 15.37 4.06
N THR A 52 -16.02 15.51 3.34
CA THR A 52 -17.23 16.20 3.81
C THR A 52 -18.44 15.29 3.65
N ILE A 53 -19.24 15.21 4.70
CA ILE A 53 -20.57 14.61 4.71
C ILE A 53 -21.55 15.56 5.42
N GLY A 54 -22.75 15.69 4.86
CA GLY A 54 -23.84 16.49 5.43
C GLY A 54 -24.77 15.64 6.28
N GLN A 55 -26.06 15.61 5.92
CA GLN A 55 -27.10 14.77 6.53
C GLN A 55 -27.37 13.48 5.73
N ASP A 56 -26.58 13.23 4.68
CA ASP A 56 -26.58 11.95 3.97
C ASP A 56 -26.15 10.83 4.91
N ARG A 57 -26.49 9.57 4.58
CA ARG A 57 -26.16 8.42 5.45
C ARG A 57 -24.65 8.28 5.64
N TYR A 58 -23.94 7.78 4.63
CA TYR A 58 -22.48 7.58 4.70
C TYR A 58 -21.74 8.05 3.43
N THR A 59 -22.46 8.53 2.41
CA THR A 59 -21.84 9.07 1.21
C THR A 59 -21.03 10.32 1.56
N THR A 60 -19.71 10.20 1.41
CA THR A 60 -18.74 11.23 1.76
C THR A 60 -18.06 11.72 0.50
N ASN A 61 -18.07 13.03 0.27
CA ASN A 61 -17.34 13.65 -0.81
C ASN A 61 -15.90 13.92 -0.36
N ILE A 62 -14.92 13.45 -1.14
CA ILE A 62 -13.49 13.59 -0.86
C ILE A 62 -12.87 14.43 -1.96
N VAL A 63 -12.24 15.55 -1.60
CA VAL A 63 -11.59 16.45 -2.56
C VAL A 63 -10.14 16.69 -2.14
N SER A 64 -9.23 16.55 -3.08
CA SER A 64 -7.84 16.97 -2.90
C SER A 64 -7.66 18.46 -3.20
N GLU A 65 -6.62 19.09 -2.64
CA GLU A 65 -6.23 20.47 -3.02
C GLU A 65 -5.99 20.68 -4.52
N ARG A 66 -5.76 19.61 -5.29
CA ARG A 66 -5.64 19.64 -6.75
C ARG A 66 -6.98 19.44 -7.48
N GLU A 67 -8.09 19.62 -6.76
CA GLU A 67 -9.47 19.54 -7.26
C GLU A 67 -9.89 18.16 -7.81
N HIS A 68 -9.12 17.10 -7.57
CA HIS A 68 -9.59 15.74 -7.82
C HIS A 68 -10.61 15.31 -6.77
N ALA A 69 -11.73 14.76 -7.23
CA ALA A 69 -12.82 14.30 -6.39
C ALA A 69 -12.93 12.76 -6.40
N LEU A 70 -13.31 12.21 -5.24
CA LEU A 70 -13.64 10.80 -5.02
C LEU A 70 -14.87 10.73 -4.11
N LEU A 71 -15.57 9.60 -4.14
CA LEU A 71 -16.59 9.28 -3.15
C LEU A 71 -16.08 8.16 -2.24
N ALA A 72 -16.51 8.20 -0.98
CA ALA A 72 -16.53 7.04 -0.10
C ALA A 72 -17.97 6.79 0.35
N ASP A 73 -18.33 5.54 0.57
CA ASP A 73 -19.64 5.16 1.14
C ASP A 73 -19.52 3.80 1.85
N GLU A 74 -20.56 3.39 2.54
CA GLU A 74 -20.72 2.02 3.00
C GLU A 74 -21.72 1.27 2.08
N PRO A 75 -21.63 -0.06 1.98
CA PRO A 75 -22.61 -0.85 1.27
C PRO A 75 -23.99 -0.75 1.93
N VAL A 76 -25.04 -1.03 1.16
CA VAL A 76 -26.44 -1.02 1.66
C VAL A 76 -26.62 -1.93 2.88
N ALA A 77 -25.93 -3.07 2.92
CA ALA A 77 -25.98 -4.02 4.04
C ALA A 77 -25.45 -3.45 5.37
N LYS A 78 -24.60 -2.41 5.33
CA LYS A 78 -24.10 -1.67 6.50
C LYS A 78 -24.82 -0.33 6.69
N GLY A 79 -25.90 -0.09 5.93
CA GLY A 79 -26.75 1.10 6.04
C GLY A 79 -26.35 2.26 5.13
N GLY A 80 -25.31 2.12 4.31
CA GLY A 80 -24.90 3.15 3.35
C GLY A 80 -25.70 3.09 2.05
N THR A 81 -25.21 3.78 1.02
CA THR A 81 -25.89 3.86 -0.28
C THR A 81 -25.11 3.24 -1.43
N ASP A 82 -23.95 2.64 -1.15
CA ASP A 82 -23.12 1.93 -2.14
C ASP A 82 -22.75 2.78 -3.37
N LYS A 83 -22.63 4.11 -3.19
CA LYS A 83 -22.29 5.07 -4.26
C LYS A 83 -20.79 5.23 -4.49
N GLY A 84 -19.98 4.70 -3.59
CA GLY A 84 -18.54 4.78 -3.64
C GLY A 84 -17.92 3.63 -2.85
N PRO A 85 -16.61 3.41 -3.02
CA PRO A 85 -15.87 2.41 -2.27
C PRO A 85 -15.96 2.67 -0.76
N MET A 86 -15.87 1.59 0.01
CA MET A 86 -15.66 1.67 1.46
C MET A 86 -14.35 2.39 1.78
N PRO A 87 -14.24 3.08 2.92
CA PRO A 87 -12.97 3.69 3.36
C PRO A 87 -11.79 2.70 3.37
N GLU A 88 -12.03 1.44 3.72
CA GLU A 88 -11.02 0.37 3.68
C GLU A 88 -10.58 0.03 2.25
N GLU A 89 -11.51 0.07 1.28
CA GLU A 89 -11.20 -0.13 -0.13
C GLU A 89 -10.39 1.05 -0.69
N LEU A 90 -10.63 2.27 -0.22
CA LEU A 90 -9.80 3.43 -0.57
C LEU A 90 -8.37 3.31 -0.01
N LEU A 91 -8.19 2.77 1.20
CA LEU A 91 -6.87 2.45 1.73
C LEU A 91 -6.15 1.40 0.87
N ALA A 92 -6.85 0.32 0.50
CA ALA A 92 -6.34 -0.72 -0.38
C ALA A 92 -5.97 -0.17 -1.78
N ALA A 93 -6.83 0.68 -2.34
CA ALA A 93 -6.60 1.37 -3.60
C ALA A 93 -5.36 2.26 -3.55
N SER A 94 -5.17 3.01 -2.46
CA SER A 94 -3.98 3.83 -2.24
C SER A 94 -2.69 2.99 -2.24
N LEU A 95 -2.69 1.84 -1.56
CA LEU A 95 -1.56 0.90 -1.57
C LEU A 95 -1.29 0.32 -2.96
N GLY A 96 -2.33 -0.12 -3.67
CA GLY A 96 -2.24 -0.66 -5.03
C GLY A 96 -1.68 0.37 -6.01
N ALA A 97 -2.24 1.57 -6.02
CA ALA A 97 -1.78 2.68 -6.86
C ALA A 97 -0.31 3.05 -6.59
N CYS A 98 0.06 3.22 -5.31
CA CYS A 98 1.43 3.54 -4.91
C CYS A 98 2.42 2.45 -5.35
N THR A 99 2.02 1.18 -5.28
CA THR A 99 2.81 0.04 -5.76
C THR A 99 3.01 0.11 -7.27
N CYS A 100 1.94 0.25 -8.06
CA CYS A 100 2.02 0.36 -9.52
C CYS A 100 2.91 1.53 -9.96
N ILE A 101 2.74 2.72 -9.35
CA ILE A 101 3.55 3.91 -9.63
C ILE A 101 5.03 3.62 -9.32
N THR A 102 5.34 3.03 -8.16
CA THR A 102 6.71 2.70 -7.75
C THR A 102 7.38 1.73 -8.71
N LEU A 103 6.68 0.66 -9.09
CA LEU A 103 7.19 -0.34 -10.03
C LEU A 103 7.39 0.24 -11.43
N ARG A 104 6.44 1.05 -11.92
CA ARG A 104 6.55 1.71 -13.23
C ARG A 104 7.74 2.64 -13.27
N MET A 105 7.93 3.48 -12.24
CA MET A 105 9.11 4.36 -12.14
C MET A 105 10.41 3.57 -12.17
N TYR A 106 10.49 2.47 -11.42
CA TYR A 106 11.68 1.62 -11.37
C TYR A 106 11.98 0.95 -12.71
N ALA A 107 10.95 0.36 -13.34
CA ALA A 107 11.08 -0.29 -14.64
C ALA A 107 11.51 0.69 -15.74
N ASN A 108 10.88 1.88 -15.81
CA ASN A 108 11.23 2.91 -16.79
C ASN A 108 12.69 3.34 -16.65
N ARG A 109 13.17 3.56 -15.43
CA ARG A 109 14.58 3.93 -15.19
C ARG A 109 15.55 2.84 -15.64
N LYS A 110 15.17 1.58 -15.45
CA LYS A 110 15.97 0.44 -15.88
C LYS A 110 15.79 0.10 -17.36
N GLN A 111 14.91 0.83 -18.06
CA GLN A 111 14.52 0.57 -19.45
C GLN A 111 14.04 -0.87 -19.64
N TRP A 112 13.32 -1.41 -18.65
CA TRP A 112 12.76 -2.76 -18.73
C TRP A 112 11.44 -2.74 -19.50
N PRO A 113 11.19 -3.73 -20.39
CA PRO A 113 10.02 -3.76 -21.27
C PRO A 113 8.77 -4.26 -20.53
N VAL A 114 8.38 -3.57 -19.45
CA VAL A 114 7.12 -3.82 -18.75
C VAL A 114 6.00 -3.14 -19.52
N GLU A 115 5.04 -3.92 -20.01
CA GLU A 115 3.87 -3.40 -20.74
C GLU A 115 2.81 -2.96 -19.76
N GLN A 116 2.44 -3.82 -18.81
CA GLN A 116 1.40 -3.56 -17.81
C GLN A 116 1.83 -4.02 -16.42
N ILE A 117 1.41 -3.24 -15.42
CA ILE A 117 1.53 -3.57 -14.00
C ILE A 117 0.13 -3.49 -13.42
N GLU A 118 -0.32 -4.57 -12.80
CA GLU A 118 -1.60 -4.65 -12.10
C GLU A 118 -1.34 -5.10 -10.67
N ALA A 119 -1.94 -4.39 -9.72
CA ALA A 119 -1.85 -4.68 -8.29
C ALA A 119 -3.25 -4.93 -7.75
N THR A 120 -3.52 -6.15 -7.30
CA THR A 120 -4.74 -6.52 -6.60
C THR A 120 -4.48 -6.51 -5.11
N VAL A 121 -5.21 -5.70 -4.36
CA VAL A 121 -5.11 -5.63 -2.89
C VAL A 121 -6.39 -6.13 -2.27
N ASN A 122 -6.33 -7.17 -1.44
CA ASN A 122 -7.49 -7.65 -0.69
C ASN A 122 -7.30 -7.37 0.80
N VAL A 123 -8.32 -6.80 1.42
CA VAL A 123 -8.40 -6.63 2.87
C VAL A 123 -9.19 -7.80 3.44
N HIS A 124 -8.63 -8.50 4.42
CA HIS A 124 -9.32 -9.58 5.11
C HIS A 124 -8.99 -9.57 6.61
N TYR A 125 -9.92 -10.11 7.39
CA TYR A 125 -9.81 -10.23 8.85
C TYR A 125 -9.76 -11.71 9.20
N HIS A 126 -8.89 -12.09 10.13
CA HIS A 126 -8.92 -13.44 10.68
C HIS A 126 -9.99 -13.50 11.78
N THR A 127 -10.74 -14.60 11.85
CA THR A 127 -11.81 -14.78 12.86
C THR A 127 -11.31 -14.59 14.30
N ASP A 128 -10.06 -14.95 14.53
CA ASP A 128 -9.46 -15.00 15.87
C ASP A 128 -8.54 -13.80 16.14
N ASN A 129 -8.41 -12.88 15.18
CA ASN A 129 -7.50 -11.73 15.28
C ASN A 129 -8.10 -10.50 14.56
N PRO A 130 -8.40 -9.40 15.30
CA PRO A 130 -8.99 -8.20 14.73
C PRO A 130 -8.01 -7.40 13.86
N ILE A 131 -6.74 -7.81 13.75
CA ILE A 131 -5.76 -7.14 12.90
C ILE A 131 -6.09 -7.39 11.43
N PRO A 132 -6.33 -6.34 10.61
CA PRO A 132 -6.56 -6.49 9.19
C PRO A 132 -5.29 -6.98 8.48
N VAL A 133 -5.47 -7.84 7.49
CA VAL A 133 -4.41 -8.32 6.61
C VAL A 133 -4.68 -7.83 5.20
N LEU A 134 -3.69 -7.11 4.64
CA LEU A 134 -3.70 -6.68 3.25
C LEU A 134 -2.85 -7.65 2.42
N SER A 135 -3.47 -8.41 1.51
CA SER A 135 -2.75 -9.25 0.54
C SER A 135 -2.56 -8.52 -0.78
N LEU A 136 -1.32 -8.36 -1.22
CA LEU A 136 -0.95 -7.68 -2.46
C LEU A 136 -0.46 -8.70 -3.49
N ASN A 137 -1.25 -8.89 -4.56
CA ASN A 137 -0.89 -9.71 -5.72
C ASN A 137 -0.50 -8.79 -6.88
N ILE A 138 0.61 -9.10 -7.55
CA ILE A 138 1.15 -8.26 -8.62
C ILE A 138 1.27 -9.08 -9.89
N LYS A 139 0.61 -8.63 -10.95
CA LYS A 139 0.72 -9.18 -12.29
C LYS A 139 1.57 -8.25 -13.15
N LEU A 140 2.58 -8.82 -13.79
CA LEU A 140 3.52 -8.12 -14.67
C LEU A 140 3.40 -8.70 -16.07
N THR A 141 3.06 -7.85 -17.04
CA THR A 141 3.00 -8.22 -18.47
C THR A 141 4.18 -7.59 -19.20
N GLY A 142 4.78 -8.33 -20.13
CA GLY A 142 5.91 -7.90 -20.97
C GLY A 142 7.07 -8.91 -20.97
N THR A 143 8.07 -8.66 -21.82
CA THR A 143 9.24 -9.56 -21.99
C THR A 143 10.25 -9.39 -20.85
N LEU A 144 9.92 -9.92 -19.68
CA LEU A 144 10.75 -9.84 -18.48
C LEU A 144 11.40 -11.19 -18.15
N SER A 145 12.71 -11.16 -17.91
CA SER A 145 13.43 -12.25 -17.26
C SER A 145 12.93 -12.47 -15.82
N ASP A 146 13.14 -13.67 -15.29
CA ASP A 146 12.73 -13.99 -13.92
C ASP A 146 13.49 -13.16 -12.88
N ASP A 147 14.74 -12.80 -13.15
CA ASP A 147 15.52 -11.87 -12.31
C ASP A 147 14.88 -10.48 -12.25
N GLN A 148 14.35 -9.98 -13.37
CA GLN A 148 13.64 -8.69 -13.40
C GLN A 148 12.33 -8.78 -12.62
N LYS A 149 11.55 -9.84 -12.78
CA LYS A 149 10.31 -10.07 -12.02
C LYS A 149 10.58 -10.16 -10.53
N GLN A 150 11.57 -10.97 -10.13
CA GLN A 150 11.95 -11.12 -8.74
C GLN A 150 12.45 -9.80 -8.15
N ARG A 151 13.16 -9.01 -8.95
CA ARG A 151 13.58 -7.68 -8.52
C ARG A 151 12.41 -6.73 -8.35
N LEU A 152 11.44 -6.72 -9.26
CA LEU A 152 10.24 -5.90 -9.14
C LEU A 152 9.44 -6.28 -7.89
N LEU A 153 9.31 -7.58 -7.58
CA LEU A 153 8.68 -8.04 -6.35
C LEU A 153 9.34 -7.45 -5.09
N VAL A 154 10.68 -7.44 -5.03
CA VAL A 154 11.43 -6.82 -3.93
C VAL A 154 11.20 -5.30 -3.84
N ILE A 155 10.96 -4.62 -4.97
CA ILE A 155 10.69 -3.18 -5.01
C ILE A 155 9.25 -2.87 -4.59
N ALA A 156 8.29 -3.75 -4.88
CA ALA A 156 6.89 -3.56 -4.51
C ALA A 156 6.69 -3.33 -3.01
N GLY A 157 7.39 -4.10 -2.17
CA GLY A 157 7.37 -3.94 -0.70
C GLY A 157 8.12 -2.70 -0.17
N LYS A 158 8.45 -1.73 -1.04
CA LYS A 158 9.21 -0.54 -0.67
C LYS A 158 8.55 0.76 -1.11
N CYS A 159 7.32 0.72 -1.63
CA CYS A 159 6.58 1.92 -1.97
C CYS A 159 6.28 2.77 -0.72
N PRO A 160 6.15 4.10 -0.84
CA PRO A 160 5.86 4.99 0.29
C PRO A 160 4.66 4.55 1.14
N MET A 161 3.55 4.15 0.50
CA MET A 161 2.36 3.71 1.23
C MET A 161 2.63 2.45 2.04
N HIS A 162 3.37 1.47 1.50
CA HIS A 162 3.76 0.28 2.24
C HIS A 162 4.54 0.67 3.50
N LYS A 163 5.46 1.65 3.40
CA LYS A 163 6.21 2.13 4.56
C LYS A 163 5.35 2.90 5.55
N ALA A 164 4.44 3.75 5.08
CA ALA A 164 3.58 4.55 5.94
C ALA A 164 2.69 3.67 6.83
N ILE A 165 2.16 2.56 6.30
CA ILE A 165 1.23 1.67 7.03
C ILE A 165 1.91 0.55 7.82
N THR A 166 3.22 0.32 7.64
CA THR A 166 3.98 -0.74 8.34
C THR A 166 4.99 -0.21 9.36
N ASN A 167 5.13 1.11 9.47
CA ASN A 167 5.93 1.78 10.49
C ASN A 167 5.01 2.57 11.44
N PRO A 168 5.53 3.07 12.58
CA PRO A 168 4.76 3.95 13.45
C PRO A 168 4.21 5.15 12.67
N LEU A 169 2.88 5.30 12.68
CA LEU A 169 2.15 6.42 12.12
C LEU A 169 1.57 7.24 13.27
N VAL A 170 1.78 8.55 13.26
CA VAL A 170 1.24 9.47 14.26
C VAL A 170 0.04 10.18 13.65
N ILE A 171 -1.10 10.13 14.34
CA ILE A 171 -2.32 10.85 13.97
C ILE A 171 -2.60 11.86 15.08
N GLU A 172 -2.58 13.13 14.73
CA GLU A 172 -2.98 14.22 15.63
C GLU A 172 -4.43 14.60 15.33
N THR A 173 -5.27 14.69 16.36
CA THR A 173 -6.71 14.95 16.20
C THR A 173 -7.12 16.12 17.09
N ARG A 174 -7.86 17.06 16.49
CA ARG A 174 -8.49 18.19 17.20
C ARG A 174 -9.84 18.51 16.58
N VAL A 175 -10.74 19.05 17.39
CA VAL A 175 -11.97 19.72 16.92
C VAL A 175 -11.62 21.18 16.65
N VAL A 176 -12.11 21.74 15.54
CA VAL A 176 -11.89 23.12 15.12
C VAL A 176 -13.19 23.91 15.08
#